data_AF-A0A4U9WL90-F1
#
_entry.id   AF-A0A4U9WL90-F1
#
_cell.length_a   1.000
_cell.length_b   1.000
_cell.length_c   1.000
_cell.angle_alpha   90.00
_cell.angle_beta   90.00
_cell.angle_gamma   90.00
#
_symmetry.space_group_name_H-M   'P 1'
#
loop_
_entity.id
_entity.type
_entity.pdbx_description
1 polymer ?
#
loop_
_entity_poly.entity_id
_entity_poly.type
_entity_poly.pdbx_seq_one_letter_code
_entity_poly.pdbx_strand_id
1 'polypeptide(L)' 'MADKKLYLSSVLDLFNGEIIAYEMSRKPVFSLVKTMLDKALSTLKNGRKAVAAQ' A
#
# COMPACT_ATOMS: atom_id res chain seq x y z
N MET A 1 18.73 21.10 -4.69
CA MET A 1 17.74 20.24 -5.37
C MET A 1 16.72 19.84 -4.31
N ALA A 2 15.46 20.23 -4.45
CA ALA A 2 14.49 20.01 -3.38
C ALA A 2 14.17 18.51 -3.22
N ASP A 3 14.37 17.99 -2.00
CA ASP A 3 14.01 16.62 -1.65
C ASP A 3 12.52 16.39 -1.94
N LYS A 4 12.26 15.50 -2.90
CA LYS A 4 10.88 15.12 -3.26
C LYS A 4 10.38 14.15 -2.19
N LYS A 5 9.57 14.66 -1.26
CA LYS A 5 8.92 13.83 -0.22
C LYS A 5 8.12 12.70 -0.88
N LEU A 6 8.37 11.48 -0.42
CA LEU A 6 7.63 10.29 -0.80
C LEU A 6 6.77 9.85 0.39
N TYR A 7 5.49 9.63 0.12
CA TYR A 7 4.49 9.21 1.09
C TYR A 7 4.12 7.77 0.83
N LEU A 8 4.03 6.98 1.89
CA LEU A 8 3.71 5.56 1.86
C LEU A 8 2.42 5.33 2.65
N SER A 9 1.50 4.57 2.06
CA SER A 9 0.37 3.95 2.77
C SER A 9 0.55 2.45 2.70
N SER A 10 0.54 1.75 3.84
CA SER A 10 0.68 0.29 3.92
C SER A 10 -0.39 -0.32 4.81
N VAL A 11 -0.71 -1.60 4.56
CA VAL A 11 -1.53 -2.45 5.45
C VAL A 11 -0.69 -3.64 5.89
N LEU A 12 -0.66 -3.85 7.20
CA LEU A 12 0.05 -4.94 7.85
C LEU A 12 -0.95 -6.00 8.33
N ASP A 13 -0.56 -7.25 8.18
CA ASP A 13 -1.11 -8.36 8.94
C ASP A 13 -0.52 -8.31 10.37
N LEU A 14 -1.38 -8.16 11.37
CA LEU A 14 -0.98 -8.05 12.76
C LEU A 14 -0.58 -9.40 13.39
N PHE A 15 -0.88 -10.53 12.75
CA PHE A 15 -0.52 -11.85 13.25
C PHE A 15 0.96 -12.16 13.01
N ASN A 16 1.46 -11.88 11.79
CA ASN A 16 2.83 -12.22 11.38
C ASN A 16 3.70 -10.99 11.07
N GLY A 17 3.15 -9.77 11.10
CA GLY A 17 3.87 -8.53 10.82
C GLY A 17 4.16 -8.28 9.34
N GLU A 18 3.56 -9.04 8.42
CA GLU A 18 3.80 -8.93 6.99
C GLU A 18 3.01 -7.76 6.37
N ILE A 19 3.62 -7.01 5.46
CA ILE A 19 2.91 -6.02 4.64
C ILE A 19 2.15 -6.75 3.54
N ILE A 20 0.82 -6.69 3.57
CA ILE A 20 -0.04 -7.37 2.59
C ILE A 20 -0.44 -6.48 1.41
N ALA A 21 -0.30 -5.15 1.54
CA ALA A 21 -0.49 -4.18 0.48
C ALA A 21 0.16 -2.84 0.83
N TYR A 22 0.53 -2.08 -0.20
CA TYR A 22 0.99 -0.70 -0.05
C TYR A 22 0.77 0.14 -1.32
N GLU A 23 0.86 1.45 -1.16
CA GLU A 23 0.84 2.45 -2.22
C GLU A 23 1.82 3.59 -1.88
N MET A 24 2.47 4.16 -2.90
CA MET A 24 3.38 5.29 -2.73
C MET A 24 2.98 6.47 -3.62
N SER A 25 3.17 7.69 -3.13
CA SER A 25 2.93 8.90 -3.92
C SER A 25 3.85 10.04 -3.48
N ARG A 26 4.08 10.99 -4.38
CA ARG A 26 4.77 12.25 -4.07
C ARG A 26 3.87 13.28 -3.39
N LYS A 27 2.60 12.95 -3.17
CA LYS A 27 1.61 13.82 -2.51
C LYS A 27 0.81 13.02 -1.46
N PRO A 28 0.51 13.60 -0.28
CA PRO A 28 -0.32 12.97 0.74
C PRO A 28 -1.80 13.18 0.42
N VAL A 29 -2.33 12.44 -0.56
CA VAL A 29 -3.71 12.55 -1.04
C VAL A 29 -4.55 11.34 -0.63
N PHE A 30 -5.85 11.54 -0.46
CA PHE A 30 -6.78 10.46 -0.07
C PHE A 30 -6.73 9.24 -1.01
N SER A 31 -6.47 9.46 -2.31
CA SER A 31 -6.34 8.38 -3.28
C SER A 31 -5.22 7.38 -2.91
N LEU A 32 -4.19 7.80 -2.18
CA LEU A 32 -3.14 6.93 -1.66
C LEU A 32 -3.72 5.83 -0.76
N VAL A 33 -4.57 6.22 0.18
CA VAL A 33 -5.20 5.30 1.14
C VAL A 33 -6.25 4.45 0.43
N LYS A 34 -7.09 5.07 -0.42
CA LYS A 34 -8.13 4.36 -1.16
C LYS A 34 -7.56 3.24 -2.03
N THR A 35 -6.55 3.55 -2.85
CA THR A 35 -5.91 2.57 -3.74
C THR A 35 -5.25 1.44 -2.95
N MET A 36 -4.60 1.77 -1.84
CA MET A 36 -3.97 0.77 -0.98
C MET A 36 -5.01 -0.19 -0.36
N LEU A 37 -6.15 0.32 0.11
CA LEU A 37 -7.25 -0.52 0.63
C LEU A 37 -7.86 -1.41 -0.47
N ASP A 38 -8.06 -0.86 -1.67
CA ASP A 38 -8.56 -1.62 -2.83
C ASP A 38 -7.60 -2.78 -3.17
N LYS A 39 -6.28 -2.54 -3.11
CA LYS A 39 -5.24 -3.58 -3.25
C LYS A 39 -5.31 -4.61 -2.12
N ALA A 40 -5.38 -4.18 -0.86
CA ALA A 40 -5.43 -5.07 0.30
C ALA A 40 -6.64 -6.02 0.23
N LEU A 41 -7.83 -5.50 -0.04
CA LEU A 41 -9.05 -6.29 -0.15
C LEU A 41 -8.98 -7.28 -1.33
N SER A 42 -8.36 -6.89 -2.44
CA SER A 42 -8.14 -7.78 -3.58
C SER A 42 -7.17 -8.92 -3.24
N THR A 43 -6.08 -8.63 -2.52
CA THR A 43 -5.12 -9.64 -2.03
C THR A 43 -5.79 -10.66 -1.13
N LEU A 44 -6.68 -10.22 -0.22
CA LEU A 44 -7.41 -11.09 0.70
C LEU A 44 -8.40 -12.00 -0.04
N LYS A 45 -9.13 -11.47 -1.03
CA LYS A 45 -10.07 -12.26 -1.86
C LYS A 45 -9.37 -13.34 -2.69
N ASN A 46 -8.12 -13.11 -3.07
CA ASN A 46 -7.34 -14.02 -3.92
C ASN A 46 -6.46 -15.00 -3.13
N GLY A 47 -6.60 -15.11 -1.81
CA GLY A 47 -5.80 -16.05 -1.01
C GLY A 47 -4.29 -15.74 -0.95
N ARG A 48 -3.92 -14.46 -1.19
CA ARG A 48 -2.57 -13.88 -1.34
C ARG A 48 -1.86 -14.13 -2.68
N LYS A 49 -1.81 -13.08 -3.52
CA LYS A 49 -0.61 -12.52 -4.16
C LYS A 49 -0.93 -11.23 -4.93
N ALA A 50 -0.34 -10.10 -4.48
CA ALA A 50 0.21 -9.06 -5.34
C ALA A 50 1.07 -8.09 -4.51
N VAL A 51 2.37 -8.38 -4.39
CA VAL A 51 3.37 -7.32 -4.19
C VAL A 51 3.69 -6.76 -5.58
N ALA A 52 2.98 -5.70 -5.96
CA ALA A 52 3.39 -4.88 -7.10
C ALA A 52 4.09 -3.64 -6.55
N ALA A 53 5.40 -3.80 -6.33
CA ALA A 53 6.35 -2.71 -6.29
C ALA A 53 6.59 -2.22 -7.72
N GLN A 54 6.05 -1.06 -8.06
CA GLN A 54 6.54 -0.24 -9.16
C GLN A 54 6.93 1.11 -8.57
#